data_AF-A0A9D7M322-F1
#
_entry.id   AF-A0A9D7M322-F1
#
_cell.length_a   1.000
_cell.length_b   1.000
_cell.length_c   1.000
_cell.angle_alpha   90.00
_cell.angle_beta   90.00
_cell.angle_gamma   90.00
#
_symmetry.space_group_name_H-M   'P 1'
#
loop_
_entity.id
_entity.type
_entity.pdbx_description
1 polymer ?
#
loop_
_entity_poly.entity_id
_entity_poly.type
_entity_poly.pdbx_seq_one_letter_code
_entity_poly.pdbx_strand_id
1 'polypeptide(L)'
;MAARLFGLIFLLIAAGAAWWGIWEPLQAAQAQEPDVRYRIAVFVLVPFAAVFGLFFLIFGSSVPYRDAARQSLTRAGWVLVLLAATGSGVGFWWFKARFDALGYGHSGASPSRQQIIDPASIPRPPKVS
;
A
#
# COMPACT_ATOMS: atom_id res chain seq x y z
N MET A 1 19.92 17.79 -16.14
CA MET A 1 18.99 18.31 -15.11
C MET A 1 17.60 17.69 -15.22
N ALA A 2 17.00 17.56 -16.41
CA ALA A 2 15.66 17.00 -16.59
C ALA A 2 15.41 15.65 -15.88
N ALA A 3 16.33 14.69 -15.98
CA ALA A 3 16.18 13.38 -15.30
C ALA A 3 16.04 13.49 -13.77
N ARG A 4 16.79 14.41 -13.14
CA ARG A 4 16.70 14.63 -11.68
C ARG A 4 15.39 15.30 -11.28
N LEU A 5 14.88 16.19 -12.13
CA LEU A 5 13.57 16.81 -11.92
C LEU A 5 12.45 15.78 -12.02
N PHE A 6 12.50 14.87 -13.00
CA PHE A 6 11.58 13.73 -13.05
C PHE A 6 11.69 12.87 -11.80
N GLY A 7 12.91 12.56 -11.35
CA GLY A 7 13.13 11.84 -10.09
C GLY A 7 12.43 12.51 -8.89
N LEU A 8 12.58 13.83 -8.77
CA LEU A 8 11.91 14.61 -7.73
C LEU A 8 10.38 14.54 -7.83
N ILE A 9 9.82 14.69 -9.04
CA ILE A 9 8.37 14.59 -9.26
C ILE A 9 7.86 13.21 -8.85
N PHE A 10 8.57 12.14 -9.21
CA PHE A 10 8.21 10.78 -8.81
C PHE A 10 8.23 10.60 -7.29
N LEU A 11 9.21 11.19 -6.59
CA LEU A 11 9.25 11.17 -5.13
C LEU A 11 8.09 11.94 -4.50
N LEU A 12 7.72 13.09 -5.06
CA LEU A 12 6.57 13.87 -4.58
C LEU A 12 5.26 13.10 -4.78
N ILE A 13 5.10 12.43 -5.92
CA ILE A 13 3.95 11.54 -6.19
C ILE A 13 3.93 10.38 -5.20
N ALA A 14 5.09 9.74 -4.94
CA ALA A 14 5.19 8.65 -3.98
C ALA A 14 4.80 9.10 -2.56
N ALA A 15 5.28 10.27 -2.13
CA ALA A 15 4.95 10.84 -0.83
C ALA A 15 3.45 11.18 -0.73
N GLY A 16 2.88 11.83 -1.74
CA GLY A 16 1.45 12.16 -1.76
C GLY A 16 0.56 10.91 -1.79
N ALA A 17 0.91 9.92 -2.60
CA ALA A 17 0.17 8.66 -2.67
C ALA A 17 0.31 7.83 -1.39
N ALA A 18 1.47 7.84 -0.73
CA ALA A 18 1.66 7.18 0.57
C ALA A 18 0.84 7.87 1.66
N TRP A 19 0.84 9.21 1.68
CA TRP A 19 0.06 9.98 2.63
C TRP A 19 -1.43 9.67 2.52
N TRP A 20 -1.99 9.80 1.33
CA TRP A 20 -3.42 9.60 1.11
C TRP A 20 -3.84 8.12 1.13
N GLY A 21 -3.04 7.23 0.52
CA GLY A 21 -3.44 5.84 0.31
C GLY A 21 -2.98 4.84 1.37
N ILE A 22 -2.08 5.23 2.27
CA ILE A 22 -1.57 4.37 3.36
C ILE A 22 -1.79 5.04 4.72
N TRP A 23 -1.41 6.32 4.88
CA TRP A 23 -1.45 6.98 6.18
C TRP A 23 -2.87 7.35 6.64
N GLU A 24 -3.71 7.91 5.76
CA GLU A 24 -5.12 8.19 6.08
C GLU A 24 -5.94 6.95 6.47
N PRO A 25 -5.96 5.84 5.68
CA PRO A 25 -6.73 4.66 6.07
C PRO A 25 -6.19 4.03 7.35
N LEU A 26 -4.88 4.15 7.61
CA LEU A 26 -4.30 3.69 8.87
C LEU A 26 -4.84 4.51 10.06
N GLN A 27 -4.91 5.84 9.93
CA GLN A 27 -5.49 6.69 10.97
C GLN A 27 -6.98 6.41 11.17
N ALA A 28 -7.75 6.21 10.10
CA ALA A 28 -9.16 5.83 10.19
C ALA A 28 -9.35 4.49 10.93
N ALA A 29 -8.51 3.50 10.63
CA ALA A 29 -8.50 2.23 11.35
C ALA A 29 -8.10 2.40 12.82
N GLN A 30 -7.16 3.29 13.13
CA GLN A 30 -6.79 3.61 14.52
C GLN A 30 -7.92 4.32 15.28
N ALA A 31 -8.71 5.15 14.60
CA ALA A 31 -9.88 5.83 15.14
C ALA A 31 -11.11 4.90 15.30
N GLN A 32 -10.98 3.61 14.96
CA GLN A 32 -12.06 2.63 14.98
C GLN A 32 -13.26 2.99 14.08
N GLU A 33 -13.00 3.64 12.95
CA GLU A 33 -14.02 3.99 11.95
C GLU A 33 -14.73 2.73 11.41
N PRO A 34 -16.07 2.75 11.23
CA PRO A 34 -16.84 1.57 10.87
C PRO A 34 -16.51 0.98 9.49
N ASP A 35 -16.00 1.78 8.55
CA ASP A 35 -15.62 1.35 7.20
C ASP A 35 -14.30 2.01 6.76
N VAL A 36 -13.25 1.20 6.63
CA VAL A 36 -11.92 1.66 6.20
C VAL A 36 -11.60 1.09 4.83
N ARG A 37 -11.62 1.95 3.82
CA ARG A 37 -11.35 1.58 2.43
C ARG A 37 -9.91 1.95 2.06
N TYR A 38 -9.14 0.97 1.61
CA TYR A 38 -7.80 1.19 1.06
C TYR A 38 -7.66 0.52 -0.31
N ARG A 39 -6.68 0.98 -1.10
CA ARG A 39 -6.42 0.47 -2.45
C ARG A 39 -5.10 -0.28 -2.48
N ILE A 40 -5.16 -1.57 -2.77
CA ILE A 40 -3.96 -2.44 -2.87
C ILE A 40 -2.96 -1.90 -3.90
N ALA A 41 -3.44 -1.28 -4.98
CA ALA A 41 -2.59 -0.68 -6.02
C ALA A 41 -1.59 0.37 -5.49
N VAL A 42 -1.92 1.08 -4.40
CA VAL A 42 -1.02 2.08 -3.80
C VAL A 42 0.25 1.43 -3.25
N PHE A 43 0.14 0.21 -2.72
CA PHE A 43 1.30 -0.54 -2.21
C PHE A 43 2.25 -1.01 -3.29
N VAL A 44 1.86 -0.95 -4.56
CA VAL A 44 2.77 -1.16 -5.69
C VAL A 44 3.25 0.18 -6.23
N LEU A 45 2.33 1.14 -6.43
CA LEU A 45 2.65 2.43 -7.01
C LEU A 45 3.68 3.21 -6.18
N VAL A 46 3.49 3.31 -4.87
CA VAL A 46 4.36 4.09 -3.96
C VAL A 46 5.80 3.60 -3.98
N PRO A 47 6.12 2.32 -3.71
CA PRO A 47 7.50 1.85 -3.70
C PRO A 47 8.13 1.88 -5.10
N PHE A 48 7.38 1.63 -6.17
CA PHE A 48 7.91 1.81 -7.53
C PHE A 48 8.24 3.28 -7.80
N ALA A 49 7.32 4.21 -7.51
CA ALA A 49 7.57 5.63 -7.70
C ALA A 49 8.72 6.13 -6.82
N ALA A 50 8.84 5.64 -5.58
CA ALA A 50 9.91 6.00 -4.66
C ALA A 50 11.28 5.50 -5.14
N VAL A 51 11.39 4.21 -5.51
CA VAL A 51 12.66 3.60 -5.95
C VAL A 51 13.13 4.22 -7.27
N PHE A 52 12.25 4.34 -8.26
CA PHE A 52 12.61 4.98 -9.53
C PHE A 52 12.86 6.48 -9.36
N GLY A 53 12.08 7.17 -8.53
CA GLY A 53 12.26 8.58 -8.22
C GLY A 53 13.62 8.86 -7.58
N LEU A 54 13.98 8.08 -6.56
CA LEU A 54 15.27 8.20 -5.87
C LEU A 54 16.44 7.87 -6.81
N PHE A 55 16.30 6.82 -7.63
CA PHE A 55 17.30 6.46 -8.62
C PHE A 55 17.55 7.59 -9.62
N PHE A 56 16.49 8.15 -10.22
CA PHE A 56 16.61 9.26 -11.16
C PHE A 56 17.12 10.55 -10.50
N LEU A 57 16.79 10.78 -9.23
CA LEU A 57 17.28 11.94 -8.48
C LEU A 57 18.81 11.85 -8.25
N ILE A 58 19.32 10.69 -7.84
CA ILE A 58 20.73 10.48 -7.51
C ILE A 58 21.57 10.32 -8.80
N PHE A 59 21.23 9.32 -9.62
CA PHE A 59 22.03 8.91 -10.77
C PHE A 59 21.70 9.67 -12.05
N GLY A 60 20.55 10.35 -12.12
CA GLY A 60 20.14 11.10 -13.30
C GLY A 60 20.07 10.21 -14.55
N SER A 61 20.75 10.63 -15.61
CA SER A 61 20.87 9.88 -16.87
C SER A 61 22.17 9.09 -17.00
N SER A 62 22.98 9.01 -15.95
CA SER A 62 24.33 8.45 -16.01
C SER A 62 24.35 6.92 -15.98
N VAL A 63 23.30 6.28 -15.48
CA VAL A 63 23.21 4.81 -15.39
C VAL A 63 22.14 4.28 -16.36
N PRO A 64 22.52 3.43 -17.34
CA PRO A 64 21.55 2.85 -18.26
C PRO A 64 20.72 1.78 -17.52
N TYR A 65 19.46 2.09 -17.24
CA TYR A 65 18.52 1.15 -16.58
C TYR A 65 17.78 0.25 -17.56
N ARG A 66 17.68 0.67 -18.83
CA ARG A 66 17.01 -0.06 -19.91
C ARG A 66 17.89 -0.04 -21.14
N ASP A 67 18.06 -1.21 -21.75
CA ASP A 67 18.68 -1.32 -23.07
C ASP A 67 17.57 -1.12 -24.11
N ALA A 68 17.61 0.03 -24.81
CA ALA A 68 16.63 0.37 -25.83
C ALA A 68 16.76 -0.49 -27.09
N ALA A 69 17.97 -1.00 -27.39
CA ALA A 69 18.23 -1.82 -28.57
C ALA A 69 17.72 -3.25 -28.38
N ARG A 70 17.87 -3.80 -27.17
CA ARG A 70 17.39 -5.15 -26.83
C ARG A 70 16.00 -5.17 -26.19
N GLN A 71 15.36 -4.01 -26.02
CA GLN A 71 14.09 -3.83 -25.30
C GLN A 71 14.06 -4.54 -23.94
N SER A 72 15.21 -4.62 -23.28
CA SER A 72 15.39 -5.42 -22.06
C SER A 72 15.87 -4.56 -20.90
N LEU A 73 15.52 -4.98 -19.68
CA LEU A 73 16.04 -4.37 -18.46
C LEU A 73 17.52 -4.72 -18.30
N THR A 74 18.34 -3.72 -18.02
CA THR A 74 19.74 -3.96 -17.67
C THR A 74 19.80 -4.58 -16.26
N ARG A 75 20.98 -5.02 -15.81
CA ARG A 75 21.16 -5.48 -14.42
C ARG A 75 20.69 -4.43 -13.41
N ALA A 76 20.97 -3.14 -13.67
CA ALA A 76 20.48 -2.04 -12.84
C ALA A 76 18.94 -1.95 -12.86
N GLY A 77 18.31 -2.10 -14.03
CA GLY A 77 16.86 -2.16 -14.15
C GLY A 77 16.23 -3.29 -13.34
N TRP A 78 16.83 -4.49 -13.38
CA TRP A 78 16.37 -5.62 -12.56
C TRP A 78 16.53 -5.39 -11.06
N VAL A 79 17.65 -4.79 -10.62
CA VAL A 79 17.85 -4.40 -9.22
C VAL A 79 16.78 -3.40 -8.77
N LEU A 80 16.44 -2.41 -9.60
CA LEU A 80 15.37 -1.45 -9.29
C LEU A 80 14.01 -2.13 -9.15
N VAL A 81 13.67 -3.05 -10.06
CA VAL A 81 12.42 -3.82 -9.98
C VAL A 81 12.40 -4.68 -8.71
N LEU A 82 13.51 -5.32 -8.36
CA LEU A 82 13.62 -6.15 -7.16
C LEU A 82 13.46 -5.32 -5.88
N LEU A 83 14.10 -4.15 -5.81
CA LEU A 83 13.97 -3.22 -4.69
C LEU A 83 12.53 -2.72 -4.54
N ALA A 84 11.90 -2.33 -5.65
CA ALA A 84 10.53 -1.87 -5.65
C ALA A 84 9.56 -2.98 -5.24
N ALA A 85 9.71 -4.19 -5.79
CA ALA A 85 8.89 -5.36 -5.44
C ALA A 85 9.05 -5.75 -3.97
N THR A 86 10.28 -5.72 -3.44
CA THR A 86 10.55 -5.98 -2.02
C THR A 86 9.90 -4.91 -1.15
N GLY A 87 10.02 -3.64 -1.53
CA GLY A 87 9.34 -2.52 -0.85
C GLY A 87 7.82 -2.70 -0.82
N SER A 88 7.21 -3.13 -1.93
CA SER A 88 5.78 -3.44 -2.01
C SER A 88 5.39 -4.57 -1.08
N GLY A 89 6.11 -5.70 -1.11
CA GLY A 89 5.81 -6.87 -0.29
C GLY A 89 5.93 -6.58 1.20
N VAL A 90 7.04 -5.96 1.61
CA VAL A 90 7.28 -5.59 3.01
C VAL A 90 6.28 -4.54 3.48
N GLY A 91 6.03 -3.51 2.67
CA GLY A 91 5.07 -2.44 3.00
C GLY A 91 3.65 -2.98 3.17
N PHE A 92 3.21 -3.86 2.27
CA PHE A 92 1.91 -4.50 2.37
C PHE A 92 1.81 -5.42 3.59
N TRP A 93 2.84 -6.23 3.84
CA TRP A 93 2.85 -7.13 5.01
C TRP A 93 2.81 -6.37 6.33
N TRP A 94 3.59 -5.29 6.45
CA TRP A 94 3.57 -4.40 7.61
C TRP A 94 2.19 -3.74 7.80
N PHE A 95 1.59 -3.22 6.73
CA PHE A 95 0.28 -2.58 6.78
C PHE A 95 -0.81 -3.56 7.22
N LYS A 96 -0.80 -4.77 6.63
CA LYS A 96 -1.73 -5.84 7.00
C LYS A 96 -1.58 -6.24 8.46
N ALA A 97 -0.36 -6.44 8.95
CA ALA A 97 -0.12 -6.77 10.35
C ALA A 97 -0.68 -5.69 11.30
N ARG A 98 -0.59 -4.41 10.90
CA ARG A 98 -1.14 -3.31 11.69
C ARG A 98 -2.67 -3.27 11.67
N PHE A 99 -3.29 -3.56 10.52
CA PHE A 99 -4.74 -3.66 10.38
C PHE A 99 -5.33 -4.85 11.14
N ASP A 100 -4.69 -6.01 11.06
CA ASP A 100 -5.07 -7.21 11.80
C ASP A 100 -4.98 -6.95 13.32
N ALA A 101 -3.93 -6.25 13.79
CA ALA A 101 -3.80 -5.84 15.19
C ALA A 101 -4.88 -4.85 15.67
N LEU A 102 -5.53 -4.13 14.75
CA LEU A 102 -6.63 -3.20 15.04
C LEU A 102 -8.01 -3.88 14.96
N GLY A 103 -8.06 -5.19 14.67
CA GLY A 103 -9.32 -5.95 14.59
C GLY A 103 -10.01 -5.86 13.22
N TYR A 104 -9.39 -5.24 12.21
CA TYR A 104 -9.90 -5.15 10.84
C TYR A 104 -9.39 -6.33 9.99
N GLY A 105 -9.62 -7.57 10.45
CA GLY A 105 -9.17 -8.78 9.75
C GLY A 105 -10.01 -9.11 8.51
N HIS A 106 -9.35 -9.39 7.37
CA HIS A 106 -9.81 -9.88 6.04
C HIS A 106 -11.12 -9.34 5.40
N SER A 107 -11.94 -8.59 6.12
CA SER A 107 -13.32 -8.23 5.75
C SER A 107 -13.56 -6.72 5.77
N GLY A 108 -12.60 -5.93 6.29
CA GLY A 108 -12.77 -4.51 6.54
C GLY A 108 -13.88 -4.17 7.55
N ALA A 109 -14.49 -5.18 8.19
CA ALA A 109 -15.58 -5.02 9.13
C ALA A 109 -15.02 -4.78 10.54
N SER A 110 -15.56 -3.76 11.20
CA SER A 110 -15.28 -3.47 12.61
C SER A 110 -15.65 -4.67 13.51
N PRO A 111 -14.91 -4.91 14.62
CA PRO A 111 -15.19 -5.99 15.58
C PRO A 111 -16.62 -5.94 16.16
N SER A 112 -17.23 -4.76 16.21
CA SER A 112 -18.62 -4.58 16.66
C SER A 112 -19.68 -5.18 15.73
N ARG A 113 -19.41 -5.30 14.41
CA ARG A 113 -20.38 -5.88 13.47
C ARG A 113 -20.45 -7.41 13.59
N GLN A 114 -19.34 -8.09 13.88
CA GLN A 114 -19.35 -9.54 14.10
C GLN A 114 -20.14 -9.92 15.37
N GLN A 115 -20.11 -9.10 16.42
CA GLN A 115 -20.93 -9.35 17.62
C GLN A 115 -22.43 -9.22 17.39
N ILE A 116 -22.88 -8.43 16.41
CA ILE A 116 -24.31 -8.24 16.10
C ILE A 116 -24.87 -9.40 15.26
N ILE A 117 -24.00 -10.11 14.51
CA ILE A 117 -24.39 -11.26 13.68
C ILE A 117 -23.99 -12.57 14.39
N ASP A 118 -24.13 -12.65 15.71
CA ASP A 118 -24.14 -13.93 16.38
C ASP A 118 -25.60 -14.45 16.36
N PRO A 119 -25.95 -15.48 15.58
CA PRO A 119 -27.31 -16.01 15.56
C PRO A 119 -27.78 -16.50 16.95
N ALA A 120 -26.85 -16.69 17.90
CA ALA A 120 -27.13 -17.02 19.29
C ALA A 120 -27.67 -15.85 20.13
N SER A 121 -27.49 -14.58 19.71
CA SER A 121 -27.95 -13.41 20.46
C SER A 121 -29.38 -12.96 20.09
N ILE A 122 -30.03 -13.62 19.13
CA ILE A 122 -31.42 -13.34 18.76
C ILE A 122 -32.33 -13.90 19.87
N PRO A 123 -33.07 -13.05 20.62
CA PRO A 123 -34.01 -13.52 21.62
C PRO A 123 -35.04 -14.41 20.95
N ARG A 124 -35.12 -15.69 21.37
CA ARG A 124 -36.17 -16.59 20.87
C ARG A 124 -37.53 -16.03 21.29
N PRO A 125 -38.52 -15.97 20.38
CA PRO A 125 -39.86 -15.52 20.75
C PRO A 125 -40.41 -16.40 21.88
N PRO A 126 -41.11 -15.82 22.87
CA PRO A 126 -41.72 -16.60 23.94
C PRO A 126 -42.67 -17.63 23.32
N LYS A 127 -42.54 -18.89 23.74
CA LYS A 127 -43.46 -19.95 23.32
C LYS A 127 -44.85 -19.59 23.85
N VAL A 128 -45.76 -19.26 22.95
CA VAL A 128 -47.18 -19.11 23.27
C VAL A 128 -47.73 -20.53 23.45
N SER A 129 -48.02 -20.90 24.71
CA SER A 129 -48.67 -22.16 25.10
C SER A 129 -50.18 -22.05 25.03
#